data_AF-A0A1M7PBJ2-F1
#
_entry.id   AF-A0A1M7PBJ2-F1
#
_cell.length_a   1.000
_cell.length_b   1.000
_cell.length_c   1.000
_cell.angle_alpha   90.00
_cell.angle_beta   90.00
_cell.angle_gamma   90.00
#
_symmetry.space_group_name_H-M   'P 1'
#
loop_
_entity.id
_entity.type
_entity.pdbx_description
1 polymer ?
#
loop_
_entity_poly.entity_id
_entity_poly.type
_entity_poly.pdbx_seq_one_letter_code
_entity_poly.pdbx_strand_id
1 'polypeptide(L)'
;MPERSAHLEIARLWLAGRGLTDVPPTPWLAARLTVRRRARLAASTLVALFLCGVALIYVTALPTGEPADELRSLLVLMALVVVLVLAQALLDRWVRHVDRQASEQLPQRAAHTIRPGWRTVLGLPRAALLVTTYIAATTLAIGTLIVRDSTDRYPPVILLIGLCGVAIGTVIQLRHVLTHPVVADDEGSLAADLHMRVEDARELAMPTAVWSLPVVSVFSAGLDPWNTAWLVFIVLSIIALLLITAWTGRSTLAAARHATSAR
;
A
#
# COMPACT_ATOMS: atom_id res chain seq x y z
N MET A 1 26.89 17.94 12.73
CA MET A 1 26.35 18.73 11.60
C MET A 1 26.22 18.01 10.23
N PRO A 2 26.60 16.74 9.99
CA PRO A 2 26.48 16.13 8.64
C PRO A 2 25.09 15.57 8.28
N GLU A 3 24.22 15.24 9.26
CA GLU A 3 22.90 14.68 8.94
C GLU A 3 21.93 15.71 8.32
N ARG A 4 22.05 16.98 8.72
CA ARG A 4 21.17 18.05 8.26
C ARG A 4 21.42 18.41 6.78
N SER A 5 22.65 18.29 6.29
CA SER A 5 22.99 18.48 4.87
C SER A 5 22.49 17.32 4.01
N ALA A 6 22.65 16.08 4.47
CA ALA A 6 22.18 14.90 3.74
C ALA A 6 20.66 14.90 3.52
N HIS A 7 19.89 15.35 4.52
CA HIS A 7 18.43 15.44 4.42
C HIS A 7 17.97 16.52 3.42
N LEU A 8 18.66 17.66 3.37
CA LEU A 8 18.38 18.72 2.40
C LEU A 8 18.72 18.31 0.96
N GLU A 9 19.78 17.53 0.80
CA GLU A 9 20.22 17.03 -0.51
C GLU A 9 19.23 16.00 -1.08
N ILE A 10 18.71 15.10 -0.24
CA ILE A 10 17.61 14.19 -0.61
C ILE A 10 16.37 14.97 -1.05
N ALA A 11 15.99 16.01 -0.31
CA ALA A 11 14.84 16.85 -0.66
C ALA A 11 15.05 17.57 -2.00
N ARG A 12 16.26 18.10 -2.22
CA ARG A 12 16.63 18.80 -3.46
C ARG A 12 16.64 17.88 -4.69
N LEU A 13 17.20 16.68 -4.55
CA LEU A 13 17.19 15.66 -5.59
C LEU A 13 15.77 15.18 -5.93
N TRP A 14 14.93 15.01 -4.90
CA TRP A 14 13.53 14.65 -5.11
C TRP A 14 12.76 15.75 -5.86
N LEU A 15 12.95 17.03 -5.47
CA LEU A 15 12.33 18.18 -6.15
C LEU A 15 12.80 18.30 -7.61
N ALA A 16 14.10 18.12 -7.86
CA ALA A 16 14.66 18.14 -9.21
C ALA A 16 14.11 17.01 -10.09
N GLY A 17 13.97 15.80 -9.55
CA GLY A 17 13.38 14.65 -10.25
C GLY A 17 11.90 14.81 -10.61
N ARG A 18 11.19 15.80 -10.02
CA ARG A 18 9.77 16.09 -10.26
C ARG A 18 9.53 17.41 -10.99
N GLY A 19 10.59 18.06 -11.46
CA GLY A 19 10.49 19.34 -12.18
C GLY A 19 10.11 20.52 -11.28
N LEU A 20 10.26 20.39 -9.96
CA LEU A 20 9.98 21.43 -8.96
C LEU A 20 11.28 22.12 -8.53
N THR A 21 12.14 22.47 -9.49
CA THR A 21 13.46 23.07 -9.22
C THR A 21 13.38 24.47 -8.61
N ASP A 22 12.25 25.14 -8.80
CA ASP A 22 12.04 26.53 -8.38
C ASP A 22 11.60 26.63 -6.90
N VAL A 23 11.32 25.51 -6.25
CA VAL A 23 10.91 25.47 -4.83
C VAL A 23 12.15 25.31 -3.94
N PRO A 24 12.41 26.25 -3.00
CA PRO A 24 13.56 26.14 -2.11
C PRO A 24 13.41 24.92 -1.18
N PRO A 25 14.43 24.04 -1.05
CA PRO A 25 14.38 22.90 -0.15
C PRO A 25 14.40 23.37 1.30
N THR A 26 13.24 23.39 1.95
CA THR A 26 13.13 23.78 3.36
C THR A 26 13.55 22.62 4.28
N PRO A 27 14.21 22.89 5.43
CA PRO A 27 14.59 21.86 6.39
C PRO A 27 13.38 21.11 6.97
N TRP A 28 12.21 21.76 6.98
CA TRP A 28 10.94 21.16 7.38
C TRP A 28 10.45 20.10 6.38
N LEU A 29 10.53 20.39 5.08
CA LEU A 29 10.25 19.41 4.02
C LEU A 29 11.16 18.19 4.19
N ALA A 30 12.47 18.41 4.34
CA ALA A 30 13.46 17.34 4.48
C ALA A 30 13.18 16.42 5.69
N ALA A 31 12.84 16.97 6.86
CA ALA A 31 12.47 16.19 8.04
C ALA A 31 11.22 15.33 7.78
N ARG A 32 10.18 15.90 7.18
CA ARG A 32 8.93 15.19 6.89
C ARG A 32 9.13 14.03 5.90
N LEU A 33 10.00 14.21 4.90
CA LEU A 33 10.34 13.12 3.96
C LEU A 33 11.05 11.96 4.61
N THR A 34 11.95 12.24 5.56
CA THR A 34 12.69 11.18 6.22
C THR A 34 11.81 10.35 7.15
N VAL A 35 10.93 11.01 7.93
CA VAL A 35 9.97 10.36 8.82
C VAL A 35 8.98 9.53 8.01
N ARG A 36 8.44 10.09 6.93
CA ARG A 36 7.48 9.41 6.05
C ARG A 36 8.11 8.25 5.30
N ARG A 37 9.35 8.39 4.81
CA ARG A 37 10.11 7.29 4.19
C ARG A 37 10.36 6.17 5.19
N ARG A 38 10.72 6.48 6.43
CA ARG A 38 10.90 5.48 7.50
C ARG A 38 9.59 4.78 7.85
N ALA A 39 8.50 5.52 7.99
CA ALA A 39 7.18 4.95 8.25
C ALA A 39 6.75 4.02 7.10
N ARG A 40 6.95 4.45 5.86
CA ARG A 40 6.65 3.63 4.68
C ARG A 40 7.47 2.35 4.63
N LEU A 41 8.78 2.44 4.87
CA LEU A 41 9.65 1.26 4.95
C LEU A 41 9.16 0.32 6.04
N ALA A 42 8.91 0.83 7.25
CA ALA A 42 8.36 0.03 8.35
C ALA A 42 7.01 -0.62 7.98
N ALA A 43 6.10 0.10 7.34
CA ALA A 43 4.82 -0.45 6.91
C ALA A 43 4.97 -1.55 5.86
N SER A 44 5.83 -1.34 4.85
CA SER A 44 6.13 -2.37 3.85
C SER A 44 6.82 -3.60 4.46
N THR A 45 7.73 -3.39 5.41
CA THR A 45 8.41 -4.47 6.13
C THR A 45 7.42 -5.25 7.00
N LEU A 46 6.48 -4.59 7.67
CA LEU A 46 5.43 -5.24 8.45
C LEU A 46 4.53 -6.13 7.56
N VAL A 47 4.12 -5.63 6.39
CA VAL A 47 3.33 -6.42 5.44
C VAL A 47 4.15 -7.60 4.90
N ALA A 48 5.43 -7.40 4.57
CA ALA A 48 6.31 -8.47 4.12
C ALA A 48 6.50 -9.55 5.21
N LEU A 49 6.75 -9.16 6.47
CA LEU A 49 6.85 -10.08 7.60
C LEU A 49 5.55 -10.84 7.84
N PHE A 50 4.40 -10.16 7.70
CA PHE A 50 3.09 -10.80 7.76
C PHE A 50 2.95 -11.87 6.68
N LEU A 51 3.27 -11.55 5.42
CA LEU A 51 3.22 -12.50 4.31
C LEU A 51 4.17 -13.69 4.54
N CYS A 52 5.37 -13.45 5.05
CA CYS A 52 6.29 -14.52 5.44
C CYS A 52 5.71 -15.40 6.55
N GLY A 53 5.04 -14.81 7.54
CA GLY A 53 4.37 -15.56 8.61
C GLY A 53 3.21 -16.41 8.09
N VAL A 54 2.36 -15.87 7.22
CA VAL A 54 1.28 -16.60 6.53
C VAL A 54 1.87 -17.78 5.74
N ALA A 55 2.94 -17.54 4.98
CA ALA A 55 3.61 -18.57 4.20
C ALA A 55 4.23 -19.66 5.07
N LEU A 56 4.84 -19.28 6.20
CA LEU A 56 5.42 -20.23 7.15
C LEU A 56 4.32 -21.13 7.74
N ILE A 57 3.22 -20.53 8.22
CA ILE A 57 2.07 -21.27 8.77
C ILE A 57 1.52 -22.25 7.73
N TYR A 58 1.38 -21.82 6.48
CA TYR A 58 0.93 -22.68 5.39
C TYR A 58 1.84 -23.91 5.22
N VAL A 59 3.16 -23.71 5.14
CA VAL A 59 4.12 -24.81 4.96
C VAL A 59 4.19 -25.74 6.16
N THR A 60 4.08 -25.21 7.38
CA THR A 60 4.18 -26.02 8.61
C THR A 60 2.89 -26.76 8.96
N ALA A 61 1.73 -26.29 8.50
CA ALA A 61 0.44 -26.89 8.83
C ALA A 61 -0.05 -27.90 7.78
N LEU A 62 0.51 -27.89 6.57
CA LEU A 62 0.26 -28.92 5.54
C LEU A 62 0.60 -30.38 5.95
N PRO A 63 1.68 -30.66 6.72
CA PRO A 63 2.14 -32.06 6.93
C PRO A 63 1.43 -32.80 8.07
N THR A 64 0.81 -32.11 9.02
CA THR A 64 0.43 -32.74 10.31
C THR A 64 -0.96 -33.35 10.31
N GLY A 65 -1.94 -32.77 9.61
CA GLY A 65 -3.31 -33.32 9.50
C GLY A 65 -4.03 -33.53 10.84
N GLU A 66 -3.47 -33.06 11.95
CA GLU A 66 -4.04 -33.20 13.29
C GLU A 66 -4.91 -31.99 13.62
N PRO A 67 -6.14 -32.20 14.13
CA PRO A 67 -7.08 -31.11 14.40
C PRO A 67 -6.59 -30.12 15.46
N ALA A 68 -5.71 -30.56 16.38
CA ALA A 68 -5.11 -29.71 17.39
C ALA A 68 -4.09 -28.71 16.79
N ASP A 69 -3.33 -29.14 15.79
CA ASP A 69 -2.35 -28.30 15.09
C ASP A 69 -3.01 -27.30 14.13
N GLU A 70 -4.14 -27.68 13.53
CA GLU A 70 -4.97 -26.77 12.72
C GLU A 70 -5.51 -25.60 13.56
N LEU A 71 -6.13 -25.89 14.70
CA LEU A 71 -6.66 -24.86 15.59
C LEU A 71 -5.54 -23.92 16.07
N ARG A 72 -4.39 -24.49 16.47
CA ARG A 72 -3.24 -23.72 16.91
C ARG A 72 -2.74 -22.79 15.82
N SER A 73 -2.63 -23.28 14.59
CA SER A 73 -2.17 -22.51 13.44
C SER A 73 -3.14 -21.38 13.06
N LEU A 74 -4.46 -21.61 13.15
CA LEU A 74 -5.46 -20.56 12.97
C LEU A 74 -5.37 -19.49 14.07
N LEU A 75 -5.16 -19.89 15.33
CA LEU A 75 -4.96 -18.94 16.43
C LEU A 75 -3.69 -18.10 16.23
N VAL A 76 -2.59 -18.72 15.79
CA VAL A 76 -1.35 -18.02 15.46
C VAL A 76 -1.57 -17.05 14.31
N LEU A 77 -2.32 -17.45 13.27
CA LEU A 77 -2.63 -16.59 12.14
C LEU A 77 -3.50 -15.39 12.54
N MET A 78 -4.51 -15.61 13.38
CA MET A 78 -5.33 -14.54 13.95
C MET A 78 -4.49 -13.59 14.81
N ALA A 79 -3.60 -14.13 15.65
CA ALA A 79 -2.67 -13.33 16.42
C ALA A 79 -1.75 -12.50 15.51
N LEU A 80 -1.27 -13.08 14.40
CA LEU A 80 -0.44 -12.39 13.42
C LEU A 80 -1.19 -11.22 12.75
N VAL A 81 -2.46 -11.41 12.40
CA VAL A 81 -3.33 -10.34 11.89
C VAL A 81 -3.49 -9.23 12.93
N VAL A 82 -3.77 -9.59 14.19
CA VAL A 82 -3.92 -8.61 15.28
C VAL A 82 -2.62 -7.83 15.49
N VAL A 83 -1.47 -8.50 15.51
CA VAL A 83 -0.15 -7.86 15.62
C VAL A 83 0.11 -6.93 14.45
N LEU A 84 -0.19 -7.33 13.22
CA LEU A 84 -0.07 -6.47 12.05
C LEU A 84 -0.91 -5.20 12.20
N VAL A 85 -2.19 -5.35 12.54
CA VAL A 85 -3.12 -4.23 12.70
C VAL A 85 -2.67 -3.29 13.83
N LEU A 86 -2.24 -3.83 14.97
CA LEU A 86 -1.74 -3.04 16.08
C LEU A 86 -0.45 -2.30 15.73
N ALA A 87 0.49 -2.96 15.05
CA ALA A 87 1.74 -2.36 14.61
C ALA A 87 1.49 -1.21 13.62
N GLN A 88 0.58 -1.40 12.65
CA GLN A 88 0.14 -0.35 11.73
C GLN A 88 -0.51 0.82 12.48
N ALA A 89 -1.40 0.54 13.44
CA ALA A 89 -2.06 1.58 14.24
C ALA A 89 -1.08 2.35 15.14
N LEU A 90 -0.05 1.69 15.68
CA LEU A 90 1.01 2.33 16.47
C LEU A 90 1.89 3.21 15.59
N LEU A 91 2.28 2.72 14.41
CA LEU A 91 3.01 3.49 13.42
C LEU A 91 2.24 4.76 13.03
N ASP A 92 0.93 4.62 12.80
CA ASP A 92 0.03 5.75 12.51
C ASP A 92 -0.03 6.76 13.66
N ARG A 93 -0.02 6.31 14.92
CA ARG A 93 0.00 7.20 16.07
C ARG A 93 1.33 7.92 16.19
N TRP A 94 2.43 7.22 15.95
CA TRP A 94 3.78 7.79 15.99
C TRP A 94 3.96 8.87 14.94
N VAL A 95 3.58 8.60 13.68
CA VAL A 95 3.62 9.61 12.60
C VAL A 95 2.78 10.83 12.96
N ARG A 96 1.55 10.63 13.47
CA ARG A 96 0.68 11.73 13.93
C ARG A 96 1.28 12.54 15.08
N HIS A 97 2.00 11.89 15.97
CA HIS A 97 2.66 12.59 17.08
C HIS A 97 3.80 13.48 16.59
N VAL A 98 4.65 12.94 15.71
CA VAL A 98 5.77 13.69 15.10
C VAL A 98 5.25 14.85 14.24
N ASP A 99 4.20 14.62 13.45
CA ASP A 99 3.59 15.68 12.63
C ASP A 99 2.98 16.79 13.51
N ARG A 100 2.34 16.46 14.64
CA ARG A 100 1.83 17.47 15.58
C ARG A 100 2.94 18.31 16.19
N GLN A 101 4.00 17.68 16.67
CA GLN A 101 5.16 18.39 17.21
C GLN A 101 5.81 19.31 16.18
N ALA A 102 5.88 18.88 14.92
CA ALA A 102 6.40 19.70 13.83
C ALA A 102 5.46 20.87 13.47
N SER A 103 4.14 20.69 13.62
CA SER A 103 3.16 21.75 13.35
C SER A 103 3.11 22.84 14.42
N GLU A 104 3.42 22.51 15.68
CA GLU A 104 3.49 23.49 16.79
C GLU A 104 4.65 24.49 16.63
N GLN A 105 5.63 24.17 15.79
CA GLN A 105 6.79 25.02 15.52
C GLN A 105 6.58 25.98 14.34
N LEU A 106 5.46 25.86 13.61
CA LEU A 106 5.18 26.69 12.44
C LEU A 106 4.35 27.94 12.84
N PRO A 107 4.71 29.14 12.35
CA PRO A 107 3.89 30.33 12.56
C PRO A 107 2.51 30.17 11.91
N GLN A 108 1.47 30.38 12.71
CA GLN A 108 0.03 30.12 12.45
C GLN A 108 -0.56 30.66 11.12
N ARG A 109 0.18 31.48 10.36
CA ARG A 109 -0.33 32.19 9.15
C ARG A 109 -0.14 31.44 7.82
N ALA A 110 0.58 30.32 7.78
CA ALA A 110 0.91 29.65 6.52
C ALA A 110 -0.05 28.50 6.11
N ALA A 111 -0.92 28.03 7.01
CA ALA A 111 -1.67 26.79 6.80
C ALA A 111 -2.94 26.96 5.95
N HIS A 112 -2.83 26.80 4.63
CA HIS A 112 -4.00 26.52 3.77
C HIS A 112 -4.34 25.03 3.82
N THR A 113 -5.33 24.65 4.65
CA THR A 113 -5.74 23.25 4.77
C THR A 113 -6.66 22.86 3.61
N ILE A 114 -6.10 22.25 2.57
CA ILE A 114 -6.89 21.63 1.50
C ILE A 114 -6.95 20.12 1.77
N ARG A 115 -8.15 19.55 1.85
CA ARG A 115 -8.35 18.10 1.89
C ARG A 115 -8.56 17.60 0.45
N PRO A 116 -7.55 17.00 -0.20
CA PRO A 116 -7.75 16.42 -1.50
C PRO A 116 -8.72 15.22 -1.40
N GLY A 117 -9.75 15.19 -2.23
CA GLY A 117 -10.69 14.08 -2.30
C GLY A 117 -10.01 12.81 -2.82
N TRP A 118 -10.47 11.64 -2.37
CA TRP A 118 -9.89 10.33 -2.76
C TRP A 118 -9.83 10.12 -4.29
N ARG A 119 -10.79 10.69 -5.03
CA ARG A 119 -10.80 10.69 -6.50
C ARG A 119 -9.59 11.38 -7.10
N THR A 120 -9.14 12.47 -6.48
CA THR A 120 -7.97 13.24 -6.91
C THR A 120 -6.67 12.50 -6.57
N VAL A 121 -6.64 11.79 -5.45
CA VAL A 121 -5.43 11.10 -4.95
C VAL A 121 -5.21 9.75 -5.65
N LEU A 122 -6.20 8.86 -5.65
CA LEU A 122 -6.08 7.54 -6.28
C LEU A 122 -6.36 7.56 -7.78
N GLY A 123 -7.35 8.36 -8.18
CA GLY A 123 -8.05 8.19 -9.45
C GLY A 123 -9.05 7.03 -9.40
N LEU A 124 -10.19 7.22 -10.07
CA LEU A 124 -11.22 6.18 -10.23
C LEU A 124 -10.69 4.83 -10.76
N PRO A 125 -9.84 4.77 -11.80
CA PRO A 125 -9.44 3.47 -12.38
C PRO A 125 -8.59 2.62 -11.42
N ARG A 126 -7.72 3.24 -10.61
CA ARG A 126 -6.92 2.51 -9.62
C ARG A 126 -7.75 2.07 -8.42
N ALA A 127 -8.72 2.89 -8.01
CA ALA A 127 -9.65 2.50 -6.95
C ALA A 127 -10.51 1.30 -7.40
N ALA A 128 -11.00 1.33 -8.64
CA ALA A 128 -11.72 0.21 -9.24
C ALA A 128 -10.85 -1.04 -9.30
N LEU A 129 -9.61 -0.94 -9.80
CA LEU A 129 -8.67 -2.08 -9.84
C LEU A 129 -8.44 -2.67 -8.45
N LEU A 130 -8.16 -1.83 -7.44
CA LEU A 130 -7.91 -2.29 -6.08
C LEU A 130 -9.12 -3.07 -5.55
N VAL A 131 -10.33 -2.51 -5.67
CA VAL A 131 -11.57 -3.14 -5.20
C VAL A 131 -11.84 -4.43 -5.96
N THR A 132 -11.72 -4.43 -7.29
CA THR A 132 -11.98 -5.64 -8.10
C THR A 132 -10.96 -6.73 -7.83
N THR A 133 -9.69 -6.40 -7.60
CA THR A 133 -8.66 -7.37 -7.21
C THR A 133 -9.03 -8.04 -5.88
N TYR A 134 -9.41 -7.28 -4.85
CA TYR A 134 -9.80 -7.88 -3.57
C TYR A 134 -11.07 -8.73 -3.68
N ILE A 135 -12.08 -8.26 -4.42
CA ILE A 135 -13.31 -9.03 -4.66
C ILE A 135 -12.98 -10.33 -5.38
N ALA A 136 -12.24 -10.27 -6.49
CA ALA A 136 -11.87 -11.45 -7.27
C ALA A 136 -11.04 -12.45 -6.46
N ALA A 137 -10.05 -11.98 -5.70
CA ALA A 137 -9.26 -12.82 -4.79
C ALA A 137 -10.13 -13.50 -3.72
N THR A 138 -11.11 -12.79 -3.17
CA THR A 138 -12.06 -13.33 -2.18
C THR A 138 -12.99 -14.35 -2.81
N THR A 139 -13.56 -14.05 -3.99
CA THR A 139 -14.44 -14.95 -4.74
C THR A 139 -13.71 -16.22 -5.12
N LEU A 140 -12.44 -16.12 -5.54
CA LEU A 140 -11.60 -17.29 -5.71
C LEU A 140 -11.52 -18.03 -4.37
N ALA A 141 -10.95 -17.44 -3.32
CA ALA A 141 -10.76 -18.12 -2.04
C ALA A 141 -12.02 -18.85 -1.50
N ILE A 142 -13.20 -18.24 -1.62
CA ILE A 142 -14.49 -18.85 -1.27
C ILE A 142 -14.87 -19.98 -2.23
N GLY A 143 -14.69 -19.80 -3.53
CA GLY A 143 -14.92 -20.84 -4.52
C GLY A 143 -14.13 -22.12 -4.23
N THR A 144 -12.87 -21.98 -3.78
CA THR A 144 -12.10 -23.14 -3.31
C THR A 144 -12.75 -23.88 -2.17
N LEU A 145 -13.30 -23.16 -1.17
CA LEU A 145 -13.93 -23.77 -0.01
C LEU A 145 -15.19 -24.55 -0.34
N ILE A 146 -15.94 -24.08 -1.35
CA ILE A 146 -17.22 -24.69 -1.74
C ILE A 146 -16.97 -25.95 -2.58
N VAL A 147 -15.97 -25.91 -3.47
CA VAL A 147 -15.75 -26.97 -4.47
C VAL A 147 -14.81 -28.08 -3.97
N ARG A 148 -13.84 -27.79 -3.08
CA ARG A 148 -12.92 -28.82 -2.58
C ARG A 148 -13.53 -29.67 -1.46
N ASP A 149 -13.10 -30.93 -1.46
CA ASP A 149 -13.52 -31.95 -0.50
C ASP A 149 -13.20 -31.55 0.94
N SER A 150 -13.94 -32.10 1.90
CA SER A 150 -13.91 -31.67 3.32
C SER A 150 -12.52 -31.73 3.98
N THR A 151 -11.64 -32.61 3.50
CA THR A 151 -10.28 -32.82 3.99
C THR A 151 -9.24 -31.80 3.49
N ASP A 152 -9.59 -30.93 2.53
CA ASP A 152 -8.64 -29.98 1.91
C ASP A 152 -9.12 -28.51 2.02
N ARG A 153 -9.96 -28.22 3.02
CA ARG A 153 -10.54 -26.88 3.27
C ARG A 153 -9.61 -25.94 4.01
N TYR A 154 -8.55 -26.46 4.62
CA TYR A 154 -7.67 -25.70 5.49
C TYR A 154 -6.81 -24.64 4.75
N PRO A 155 -6.20 -24.93 3.58
CA PRO A 155 -5.43 -23.93 2.83
C PRO A 155 -6.25 -22.70 2.37
N PRO A 156 -7.47 -22.86 1.84
CA PRO A 156 -8.34 -21.72 1.51
C PRO A 156 -8.73 -20.86 2.72
N VAL A 157 -8.89 -21.45 3.92
CA VAL A 157 -9.15 -20.69 5.16
C VAL A 157 -7.95 -19.81 5.52
N ILE A 158 -6.73 -20.35 5.48
CA ILE A 158 -5.51 -19.56 5.70
C ILE A 158 -5.44 -18.39 4.71
N LEU A 159 -5.73 -18.65 3.43
CA LEU A 159 -5.69 -17.63 2.39
C LEU A 159 -6.72 -16.52 2.64
N LEU A 160 -7.95 -16.85 3.07
CA LEU A 160 -8.97 -15.87 3.43
C LEU A 160 -8.55 -15.00 4.61
N ILE A 161 -8.02 -15.60 5.68
CA ILE A 161 -7.58 -14.84 6.86
C ILE A 161 -6.40 -13.94 6.49
N GLY A 162 -5.44 -14.45 5.71
CA GLY A 162 -4.33 -13.69 5.15
C GLY A 162 -4.83 -12.50 4.32
N LEU A 163 -5.77 -12.74 3.40
CA LEU A 163 -6.37 -11.71 2.54
C LEU A 163 -7.10 -10.65 3.36
N CYS A 164 -7.86 -11.03 4.40
CA CYS A 164 -8.49 -10.09 5.32
C CYS A 164 -7.46 -9.24 6.05
N GLY A 165 -6.37 -9.83 6.55
CA GLY A 165 -5.29 -9.09 7.21
C GLY A 165 -4.65 -8.04 6.29
N VAL A 166 -4.33 -8.42 5.05
CA VAL A 166 -3.80 -7.50 4.05
C VAL A 166 -4.82 -6.42 3.70
N ALA A 167 -6.10 -6.78 3.48
CA ALA A 167 -7.17 -5.83 3.17
C ALA A 167 -7.33 -4.75 4.25
N ILE A 168 -7.39 -5.17 5.52
CA ILE A 168 -7.47 -4.26 6.66
C ILE A 168 -6.22 -3.36 6.71
N GLY A 169 -5.03 -3.94 6.54
CA GLY A 169 -3.79 -3.19 6.46
C GLY A 169 -3.78 -2.13 5.35
N THR A 170 -4.26 -2.47 4.15
CA THR A 170 -4.39 -1.54 3.02
C THR A 170 -5.39 -0.43 3.34
N VAL A 171 -6.53 -0.75 3.95
CA VAL A 171 -7.54 0.26 4.33
C VAL A 171 -7.00 1.23 5.37
N ILE A 172 -6.28 0.75 6.38
CA ILE A 172 -5.65 1.60 7.40
C ILE A 172 -4.64 2.55 6.75
N GLN A 173 -3.73 2.01 5.93
CA GLN A 173 -2.72 2.80 5.21
C GLN A 173 -3.37 3.81 4.24
N LEU A 174 -4.42 3.42 3.54
CA LEU A 174 -5.10 4.31 2.62
C LEU A 174 -5.87 5.41 3.36
N ARG A 175 -6.55 5.06 4.45
CA ARG A 175 -7.19 6.05 5.34
C ARG A 175 -6.16 7.05 5.86
N HIS A 176 -4.97 6.58 6.22
CA HIS A 176 -3.88 7.47 6.63
C HIS A 176 -3.58 8.48 5.53
N VAL A 177 -3.26 8.03 4.31
CA VAL A 177 -2.93 8.94 3.20
C VAL A 177 -4.05 9.94 2.87
N LEU A 178 -5.32 9.52 3.00
CA LEU A 178 -6.49 10.34 2.67
C LEU A 178 -6.90 11.33 3.78
N THR A 179 -6.66 11.02 5.06
CA THR A 179 -7.19 11.82 6.18
C THR A 179 -6.24 12.88 6.73
N HIS A 180 -4.96 12.84 6.37
CA HIS A 180 -4.00 13.83 6.87
C HIS A 180 -4.29 15.22 6.28
N PRO A 181 -4.41 16.30 7.06
CA PRO A 181 -4.49 17.65 6.52
C PRO A 181 -3.18 18.02 5.81
N VAL A 182 -3.28 18.69 4.66
CA VAL A 182 -2.10 19.29 4.00
C VAL A 182 -1.77 20.55 4.79
N VAL A 183 -0.61 20.56 5.43
CA VAL A 183 0.01 21.76 6.00
C VAL A 183 1.22 22.04 5.11
N ALA A 184 1.34 23.25 4.62
CA ALA A 184 2.43 23.72 3.78
C ALA A 184 2.72 25.18 4.13
N ASP A 185 3.99 25.58 4.08
CA ASP A 185 4.41 26.97 4.34
C ASP A 185 4.17 27.89 3.13
N ASP A 186 4.13 27.33 1.92
CA ASP A 186 4.03 28.02 0.65
C ASP A 186 3.30 27.14 -0.40
N GLU A 187 2.81 27.76 -1.49
CA GLU A 187 2.09 27.07 -2.56
C GLU A 187 2.95 25.98 -3.26
N GLY A 188 4.27 26.16 -3.32
CA GLY A 188 5.21 25.18 -3.86
C GLY A 188 5.31 23.93 -2.99
N SER A 189 5.41 24.11 -1.67
CA SER A 189 5.34 23.03 -0.69
C SER A 189 3.98 22.30 -0.69
N LEU A 190 2.88 23.02 -0.95
CA LEU A 190 1.55 22.43 -1.08
C LEU A 190 1.45 21.51 -2.31
N ALA A 191 1.97 21.95 -3.45
CA ALA A 191 2.03 21.16 -4.67
C ALA A 191 2.91 19.90 -4.49
N ALA A 192 4.04 20.03 -3.78
CA ALA A 192 4.92 18.92 -3.47
C ALA A 192 4.24 17.86 -2.56
N ASP A 193 3.55 18.27 -1.48
CA ASP A 193 2.84 17.32 -0.60
C ASP A 193 1.68 16.61 -1.32
N LEU A 194 0.96 17.34 -2.19
CA LEU A 194 -0.08 16.75 -3.02
C LEU A 194 0.49 15.68 -3.95
N HIS A 195 1.61 15.97 -4.64
CA HIS A 195 2.26 15.02 -5.55
C HIS A 195 2.72 13.76 -4.81
N MET A 196 3.32 13.93 -3.62
CA MET A 196 3.74 12.81 -2.77
C MET A 196 2.58 11.93 -2.31
N ARG A 197 1.43 12.51 -1.95
CA ARG A 197 0.26 11.72 -1.56
C ARG A 197 -0.32 10.94 -2.72
N VAL A 198 -0.37 11.54 -3.91
CA VAL A 198 -0.81 10.86 -5.12
C VAL A 198 0.11 9.67 -5.39
N GLU A 199 1.42 9.84 -5.26
CA GLU A 199 2.38 8.76 -5.40
C GLU A 199 2.19 7.67 -4.34
N ASP A 200 2.10 8.04 -3.06
CA ASP A 200 1.86 7.11 -1.96
C ASP A 200 0.59 6.31 -2.14
N ALA A 201 -0.52 6.96 -2.46
CA ALA A 201 -1.79 6.26 -2.60
C ALA A 201 -1.81 5.34 -3.83
N ARG A 202 -1.09 5.71 -4.90
CA ARG A 202 -0.95 4.86 -6.09
C ARG A 202 -0.08 3.65 -5.83
N GLU A 203 0.97 3.80 -5.05
CA GLU A 203 1.84 2.69 -4.65
C GLU A 203 1.12 1.74 -3.67
N LEU A 204 0.39 2.29 -2.71
CA LEU A 204 -0.46 1.50 -1.80
C LEU A 204 -1.60 0.79 -2.52
N ALA A 205 -2.10 1.35 -3.63
CA ALA A 205 -3.11 0.71 -4.47
C ALA A 205 -2.53 -0.39 -5.37
N MET A 206 -1.21 -0.65 -5.34
CA MET A 206 -0.64 -1.79 -6.05
C MET A 206 -1.04 -3.09 -5.34
N PRO A 207 -1.70 -4.03 -6.01
CA PRO A 207 -2.16 -5.28 -5.41
C PRO A 207 -1.04 -6.32 -5.25
N THR A 208 0.20 -5.88 -4.99
CA THR A 208 1.38 -6.76 -4.87
C THR A 208 1.24 -7.76 -3.74
N ALA A 209 0.74 -7.33 -2.58
CA ALA A 209 0.48 -8.21 -1.46
C ALA A 209 -0.59 -9.27 -1.80
N VAL A 210 -1.65 -8.89 -2.52
CA VAL A 210 -2.70 -9.82 -2.97
C VAL A 210 -2.15 -10.84 -3.96
N TRP A 211 -1.27 -10.42 -4.88
CA TRP A 211 -0.63 -11.33 -5.83
C TRP A 211 0.36 -12.30 -5.18
N SER A 212 0.91 -11.96 -4.02
CA SER A 212 1.89 -12.80 -3.32
C SER A 212 1.26 -13.92 -2.46
N LEU A 213 0.01 -13.74 -2.02
CA LEU A 213 -0.69 -14.71 -1.16
C LEU A 213 -0.85 -16.11 -1.80
N PRO A 214 -1.21 -16.24 -3.09
CA PRO A 214 -1.39 -17.55 -3.74
C PRO A 214 -0.07 -18.25 -4.05
N VAL A 215 1.05 -17.54 -4.06
CA VAL A 215 2.36 -18.09 -4.46
C VAL A 215 2.74 -19.30 -3.59
N VAL A 216 2.33 -19.31 -2.33
CA VAL A 216 2.57 -20.44 -1.41
C VAL A 216 1.73 -21.67 -1.76
N SER A 217 0.56 -21.47 -2.40
CA SER A 217 -0.36 -22.52 -2.86
C SER A 217 -0.06 -23.05 -4.27
N VAL A 218 0.50 -22.21 -5.15
CA VAL A 218 0.71 -22.56 -6.56
C VAL A 218 1.86 -23.55 -6.76
N PHE A 219 2.86 -23.56 -5.86
CA PHE A 219 4.07 -24.37 -6.03
C PHE A 219 4.01 -25.77 -5.40
N SER A 220 2.99 -26.10 -4.60
CA SER A 220 2.90 -27.40 -3.92
C SER A 220 2.15 -28.49 -4.70
N ALA A 221 1.29 -28.14 -5.68
CA ALA A 221 0.32 -29.11 -6.25
C ALA A 221 0.26 -29.22 -7.79
N GLY A 222 1.13 -28.55 -8.55
CA GLY A 222 1.06 -28.57 -10.04
C GLY A 222 -0.04 -27.66 -10.63
N LEU A 223 -0.31 -27.80 -11.93
CA LEU A 223 -1.26 -26.97 -12.69
C LEU A 223 -2.71 -27.46 -12.53
N ASP A 224 -3.22 -27.50 -11.29
CA ASP A 224 -4.65 -27.66 -11.01
C ASP A 224 -5.44 -26.49 -11.69
N PRO A 225 -6.64 -26.72 -12.24
CA PRO A 225 -7.59 -25.67 -12.65
C PRO A 225 -7.65 -24.47 -11.71
N TRP A 226 -7.53 -24.69 -10.41
CA TRP A 226 -7.54 -23.62 -9.42
C TRP A 226 -6.29 -22.72 -9.44
N ASN A 227 -5.11 -23.33 -9.51
CA ASN A 227 -3.84 -22.62 -9.65
C ASN A 227 -3.81 -21.86 -11.00
N THR A 228 -4.40 -22.45 -12.03
CA THR A 228 -4.57 -21.80 -13.34
C THR A 228 -5.47 -20.56 -13.25
N ALA A 229 -6.60 -20.65 -12.54
CA ALA A 229 -7.48 -19.50 -12.33
C ALA A 229 -6.78 -18.34 -11.59
N TRP A 230 -5.96 -18.66 -10.58
CA TRP A 230 -5.13 -17.68 -9.87
C TRP A 230 -4.07 -17.04 -10.78
N LEU A 231 -3.37 -17.83 -11.60
CA LEU A 231 -2.40 -17.31 -12.55
C LEU A 231 -3.06 -16.37 -13.58
N VAL A 232 -4.19 -16.79 -14.16
CA VAL A 232 -4.96 -15.95 -15.09
C VAL A 232 -5.40 -14.65 -14.40
N PHE A 233 -5.88 -14.73 -13.16
CA PHE A 233 -6.24 -13.54 -12.38
C PHE A 233 -5.06 -12.58 -12.15
N ILE A 234 -3.88 -13.09 -11.79
CA ILE A 234 -2.67 -12.28 -11.59
C ILE A 234 -2.27 -11.63 -12.92
N VAL A 235 -2.22 -12.39 -14.02
CA VAL A 235 -1.85 -11.88 -15.35
C VAL A 235 -2.80 -10.79 -15.82
N LEU A 236 -4.12 -11.02 -15.71
CA LEU A 236 -5.13 -10.01 -16.08
C LEU A 236 -5.02 -8.76 -15.22
N SER A 237 -4.75 -8.90 -13.92
CA SER A 237 -4.56 -7.77 -13.01
C SER A 237 -3.31 -6.95 -13.37
N ILE A 238 -2.21 -7.62 -13.75
CA ILE A 238 -0.99 -6.95 -14.22
C ILE A 238 -1.25 -6.20 -15.52
N ILE A 239 -1.92 -6.82 -16.50
CA ILE A 239 -2.29 -6.17 -17.77
C ILE A 239 -3.16 -4.93 -17.50
N ALA A 240 -4.17 -5.05 -16.64
CA ALA A 240 -5.01 -3.93 -16.25
C ALA A 240 -4.20 -2.79 -15.60
N LEU A 241 -3.25 -3.12 -14.71
CA LEU A 241 -2.37 -2.13 -14.08
C LEU A 241 -1.48 -1.42 -15.12
N LEU A 242 -0.91 -2.17 -16.07
CA LEU A 242 -0.10 -1.61 -17.16
C LEU A 242 -0.92 -0.68 -18.05
N LEU A 243 -2.15 -1.07 -18.41
CA LEU A 243 -3.05 -0.24 -19.21
C LEU A 243 -3.43 1.05 -18.47
N ILE A 244 -3.78 0.97 -17.19
CA ILE A 244 -4.11 2.14 -16.37
C ILE A 244 -2.89 3.07 -16.27
N THR A 245 -1.69 2.52 -16.10
CA THR A 245 -0.45 3.30 -16.00
C THR A 245 -0.11 3.97 -17.34
N ALA A 246 -0.20 3.26 -18.45
CA ALA A 246 0.03 3.80 -19.79
C ALA A 246 -1.02 4.84 -20.19
N TRP A 247 -2.28 4.64 -19.82
CA TRP A 247 -3.36 5.60 -20.10
C TRP A 247 -3.20 6.89 -19.28
N THR A 248 -2.88 6.76 -17.98
CA THR A 248 -2.62 7.94 -17.14
C THR A 248 -1.39 8.73 -17.63
N GLY A 249 -0.30 8.06 -18.02
CA GLY A 249 0.86 8.74 -18.61
C GLY A 249 0.58 9.47 -19.93
N ARG A 250 -0.27 8.89 -20.80
CA ARG A 250 -0.70 9.55 -22.04
C ARG A 250 -1.55 10.79 -21.79
N SER A 251 -2.47 10.73 -20.83
CA SER A 251 -3.32 11.88 -20.49
C SER A 251 -2.53 13.08 -19.94
N THR A 252 -1.50 12.82 -19.13
CA THR A 252 -0.62 13.88 -18.60
C THR A 252 0.23 14.51 -19.69
N LEU A 253 0.73 13.72 -20.64
CA LEU A 253 1.49 14.23 -21.80
C LEU A 253 0.62 15.08 -22.73
N ALA A 254 -0.63 14.67 -22.97
CA ALA A 254 -1.57 15.44 -23.79
C ALA A 254 -1.93 16.80 -23.16
N ALA A 255 -2.18 16.82 -21.84
CA ALA A 255 -2.46 18.05 -21.11
C ALA A 255 -1.27 19.03 -21.13
N ALA A 256 -0.04 18.51 -20.98
CA ALA A 256 1.17 19.33 -21.04
C ALA A 256 1.35 19.99 -22.44
N ARG A 257 1.08 19.25 -23.52
CA ARG A 257 1.16 19.79 -24.89
C ARG A 257 0.17 20.92 -25.14
N HIS A 258 -1.06 20.80 -24.65
CA HIS A 258 -2.06 21.86 -24.79
C HIS A 258 -1.73 23.12 -23.98
N ALA A 259 -1.13 22.98 -22.80
CA ALA A 259 -0.67 24.12 -22.00
C ALA A 259 0.50 24.86 -22.68
N THR A 260 1.39 24.15 -23.38
CA THR A 260 2.48 24.75 -24.15
C THR A 260 2.04 25.36 -25.48
N SER A 261 0.95 24.89 -26.09
CA SER A 261 0.42 25.46 -27.34
C SER A 261 -0.50 26.67 -27.13
N ALA A 262 -0.94 26.91 -25.90
CA ALA A 262 -1.79 28.03 -25.50
C ALA A 262 -1.00 29.23 -24.94
N ARG A 263 0.33 29.14 -24.93
CA ARG A 263 1.27 30.25 -24.68
C ARG A 263 1.89 30.70 -25.99
#